data_AF-A0A2A6CHW9-F1
#
_entry.id   AF-A0A2A6CHW9-F1
#
_cell.length_a   1.000
_cell.length_b   1.000
_cell.length_c   1.000
_cell.angle_alpha   90.00
_cell.angle_beta   90.00
_cell.angle_gamma   90.00
#
_symmetry.space_group_name_H-M   'P 1'
#
loop_
_entity.id
_entity.type
_entity.pdbx_description
1 polymer ?
#
loop_
_entity_poly.entity_id
_entity_poly.type
_entity_poly.pdbx_seq_one_letter_code
_entity_poly.pdbx_strand_id
1 'polypeptide(L)'
;MRTAAMLLTSLFAITAAKTELFYYADGDTDNAVTKCALDAITRLEEATTCLSFTESPTEPELAFVIVHSSECAWQPSNKSVHLSAHCISANLCTELIGKAVGVDRPAHDVAHFVGEKFNCTGPCNGLRCEHGGLLSVSECRCSCPYAFGGERCETLKRHGHYNDASCGVIEAQDAGSLALSTYPGDQQKGTFCQWLLKSNDPWAKIELSFDGLDMDNHDLPPGQICNDVLTVYGAGGVKTIPCDGSPVPAKLTSASNWVLVELRTSPWAMEAHAGPAIRYNLITRPTGALAFSDGMTASAFFGSLLPAITVILARCF
;
A
#
# COMPACT_ATOMS: atom_id res chain seq x y z
N MET A 1 -20.35 70.27 -2.30
CA MET A 1 -20.99 68.95 -2.43
C MET A 1 -20.15 68.06 -3.35
N ARG A 2 -19.20 67.30 -2.80
CA ARG A 2 -18.63 66.09 -3.42
C ARG A 2 -18.16 65.17 -2.30
N THR A 3 -18.98 64.19 -1.98
CA THR A 3 -18.67 63.08 -1.08
C THR A 3 -17.95 62.01 -1.90
N ALA A 4 -16.72 61.68 -1.51
CA ALA A 4 -16.00 60.51 -2.01
C ALA A 4 -16.30 59.34 -1.06
N ALA A 5 -17.02 58.33 -1.56
CA ALA A 5 -17.23 57.08 -0.85
C ALA A 5 -16.04 56.15 -1.15
N MET A 6 -15.28 55.85 -0.09
CA MET A 6 -14.18 54.90 -0.11
C MET A 6 -14.77 53.50 0.13
N LEU A 7 -14.82 52.67 -0.92
CA LEU A 7 -15.16 51.26 -0.78
C LEU A 7 -13.94 50.51 -0.26
N LEU A 8 -13.95 50.14 1.02
CA LEU A 8 -13.11 49.08 1.56
C LEU A 8 -13.81 47.74 1.29
N THR A 9 -13.31 46.97 0.32
CA THR A 9 -13.65 45.54 0.20
C THR A 9 -12.76 44.76 1.15
N SER A 10 -13.32 44.28 2.26
CA SER A 10 -12.67 43.34 3.17
C SER A 10 -12.56 41.96 2.50
N LEU A 11 -11.34 41.51 2.24
CA LEU A 11 -11.06 40.09 2.01
C LEU A 11 -11.20 39.37 3.35
N PHE A 12 -12.34 38.71 3.57
CA PHE A 12 -12.40 37.65 4.56
C PHE A 12 -11.74 36.40 3.94
N ALA A 13 -10.50 36.12 4.35
CA ALA A 13 -9.93 34.80 4.16
C ALA A 13 -10.74 33.83 5.03
N ILE A 14 -11.53 32.97 4.40
CA ILE A 14 -12.17 31.84 5.08
C ILE A 14 -11.04 30.84 5.36
N THR A 15 -10.39 30.96 6.52
CA THR A 15 -9.53 29.90 7.05
C THR A 15 -10.42 28.71 7.38
N ALA A 16 -10.33 27.63 6.60
CA ALA A 16 -10.93 26.36 6.97
C ALA A 16 -10.41 25.95 8.37
N ALA A 17 -11.32 25.60 9.29
CA ALA A 17 -10.93 25.12 10.61
C ALA A 17 -10.16 23.81 10.44
N LYS A 18 -8.91 23.76 10.92
CA LYS A 18 -8.13 22.52 10.95
C LYS A 18 -8.60 21.63 12.09
N THR A 19 -8.70 20.33 11.85
CA THR A 19 -8.87 19.34 12.90
C THR A 19 -7.54 19.19 13.62
N GLU A 20 -7.54 19.47 14.92
CA GLU A 20 -6.36 19.37 15.76
C GLU A 20 -6.28 17.99 16.40
N LEU A 21 -5.13 17.34 16.26
CA LEU A 21 -4.79 16.05 16.86
C LEU A 21 -3.61 16.26 17.80
N PHE A 22 -3.63 15.58 18.95
CA PHE A 22 -2.58 15.75 19.96
C PHE A 22 -1.65 14.55 19.98
N TYR A 23 -0.36 14.79 20.18
CA TYR A 23 0.62 13.76 20.47
C TYR A 23 1.48 14.14 21.67
N TYR A 24 2.07 13.16 22.35
CA TYR A 24 3.02 13.37 23.43
C TYR A 24 4.29 12.58 23.12
N ALA A 25 5.45 13.25 23.08
CA ALA A 25 6.74 12.57 22.97
C ALA A 25 7.29 12.30 24.37
N ASP A 26 7.54 11.03 24.70
CA ASP A 26 8.14 10.68 25.98
C ASP A 26 9.56 11.27 26.05
N GLY A 27 9.93 11.86 27.20
CA GLY A 27 11.16 12.63 27.37
C GLY A 27 12.46 11.83 27.22
N ASP A 28 12.38 10.49 27.20
CA ASP A 28 13.49 9.56 26.99
C ASP A 28 13.57 9.01 25.55
N THR A 29 12.87 9.65 24.60
CA THR A 29 12.89 9.23 23.19
C THR A 29 14.20 9.60 22.49
N ASP A 30 14.77 8.62 21.78
CA ASP A 30 15.95 8.83 20.94
C ASP A 30 15.68 9.85 19.82
N ASN A 31 16.64 10.72 19.53
CA ASN A 31 16.51 11.79 18.53
C ASN A 31 16.11 11.27 17.12
N ALA A 32 16.57 10.08 16.73
CA ALA A 32 16.23 9.49 15.44
C ALA A 32 14.78 8.98 15.42
N VAL A 33 14.30 8.43 16.55
CA VAL A 33 12.90 8.01 16.73
C VAL A 33 11.97 9.22 16.65
N THR A 34 12.26 10.27 17.43
CA THR A 34 11.47 11.51 17.44
C THR A 34 11.43 12.14 16.06
N LYS A 35 12.58 12.24 15.39
CA LYS A 35 12.65 12.75 14.01
C LYS A 35 11.77 11.94 13.05
N CYS A 36 11.80 10.61 13.11
CA CYS A 36 11.02 9.77 12.21
C CYS A 36 9.51 9.97 12.40
N ALA A 37 9.05 10.10 13.65
CA ALA A 37 7.65 10.38 13.96
C ALA A 37 7.22 11.79 13.49
N LEU A 38 8.04 12.81 13.71
CA LEU A 38 7.76 14.18 13.28
C LEU A 38 7.75 14.32 11.75
N ASP A 39 8.67 13.65 11.05
CA ASP A 39 8.67 13.62 9.58
C ASP A 39 7.40 12.94 9.04
N ALA A 40 6.92 11.89 9.71
CA ALA A 40 5.66 11.21 9.37
C ALA A 40 4.43 12.11 9.61
N ILE A 41 4.37 12.80 10.75
CA ILE A 41 3.33 13.78 11.08
C ILE A 41 3.28 14.88 10.01
N THR A 42 4.43 15.47 9.68
CA THR A 42 4.55 16.55 8.68
C THR A 42 3.99 16.11 7.33
N ARG A 43 4.33 14.89 6.87
CA ARG A 43 3.79 14.33 5.62
C ARG A 43 2.27 14.21 5.64
N LEU A 44 1.67 13.82 6.76
CA LEU A 44 0.21 13.70 6.90
C LEU A 44 -0.46 15.08 6.88
N GLU A 45 0.12 16.08 7.54
CA GLU A 45 -0.38 17.46 7.52
C GLU A 45 -0.35 18.06 6.11
N GLU A 46 0.78 17.92 5.41
CA GLU A 46 0.96 18.43 4.05
C GLU A 46 -0.02 17.78 3.06
N ALA A 47 -0.23 16.46 3.20
CA ALA A 47 -1.08 15.71 2.30
C ALA A 47 -2.58 15.95 2.52
N THR A 48 -3.01 16.21 3.76
CA THR A 48 -4.43 16.39 4.08
C THR A 48 -4.85 17.85 4.13
N THR A 49 -3.95 18.78 4.45
CA THR A 49 -4.14 20.24 4.58
C THR A 49 -5.14 20.72 5.64
N CYS A 50 -6.05 19.85 6.09
CA CYS A 50 -7.06 20.14 7.09
C CYS A 50 -6.74 19.57 8.48
N LEU A 51 -5.61 18.85 8.63
CA LEU A 51 -5.12 18.38 9.91
C LEU A 51 -4.01 19.29 10.45
N SER A 52 -3.92 19.33 11.77
CA SER A 52 -2.80 19.89 12.52
C SER A 52 -2.49 18.94 13.66
N PHE A 53 -1.22 18.63 13.89
CA PHE A 53 -0.75 17.85 15.01
C PHE A 53 -0.04 18.78 15.98
N THR A 54 -0.49 18.77 17.23
CA THR A 54 0.03 19.63 18.28
C THR A 54 0.64 18.77 19.38
N GLU A 55 1.89 19.06 19.74
CA GLU A 55 2.53 18.43 20.88
C GLU A 55 1.85 18.90 22.16
N SER A 56 1.40 17.94 22.97
CA SER A 56 0.83 18.22 24.28
C SER A 56 1.94 18.32 25.32
N PRO A 57 1.95 19.35 26.19
CA PRO A 57 2.95 19.48 27.26
C PRO A 57 2.76 18.46 28.40
N THR A 58 1.60 17.80 28.46
CA THR A 58 1.24 16.79 29.45
C THR A 58 0.46 15.69 28.76
N GLU A 59 0.68 14.42 29.11
CA GLU A 59 -0.03 13.26 28.54
C GLU A 59 -1.56 13.40 28.71
N PRO A 60 -2.31 13.83 27.67
CA PRO A 60 -3.75 14.01 27.76
C PRO A 60 -4.47 12.73 27.31
N GLU A 61 -5.70 12.50 27.80
CA GLU A 61 -6.50 11.30 27.45
C GLU A 61 -6.71 11.09 25.94
N LEU A 62 -6.61 12.17 25.14
CA LEU A 62 -6.89 12.18 23.71
C LEU A 62 -5.66 12.13 22.81
N ALA A 63 -4.44 12.25 23.35
CA ALA A 63 -3.24 12.12 22.54
C ALA A 63 -2.83 10.66 22.39
N PHE A 64 -2.07 10.38 21.34
CA PHE A 64 -1.23 9.20 21.30
C PHE A 64 0.18 9.54 21.78
N VAL A 65 0.86 8.54 22.35
CA VAL A 65 2.20 8.70 22.91
C VAL A 65 3.24 8.14 21.95
N ILE A 66 4.37 8.81 21.78
CA ILE A 66 5.52 8.31 21.02
C ILE A 66 6.56 7.85 22.04
N VAL A 67 6.92 6.56 21.99
CA VAL A 67 7.81 5.91 22.96
C VAL A 67 8.96 5.24 22.24
N HIS A 68 10.18 5.46 22.73
CA HIS A 68 11.33 4.67 22.31
C HIS A 68 11.31 3.33 23.05
N SER A 69 11.32 2.23 22.31
CA SER A 69 11.38 0.89 22.89
C SER A 69 12.18 -0.08 22.02
N SER A 70 12.23 -1.35 22.41
CA SER A 70 12.76 -2.44 21.57
C SER A 70 11.77 -2.90 20.49
N GLU A 71 10.55 -2.38 20.48
CA GLU A 71 9.48 -2.77 19.57
C GLU A 71 9.14 -1.66 18.58
N CYS A 72 8.48 -2.05 17.48
CA CYS A 72 8.14 -1.18 16.37
C CYS A 72 6.68 -1.40 15.96
N ALA A 73 5.78 -0.94 16.83
CA ALA A 73 4.37 -1.30 16.78
C ALA A 73 3.48 -0.18 17.31
N TRP A 74 2.23 -0.21 16.89
CA TRP A 74 1.16 0.55 17.52
C TRP A 74 0.54 -0.31 18.61
N GLN A 75 0.46 0.21 19.83
CA GLN A 75 -0.15 -0.46 20.97
C GLN A 75 -1.48 0.25 21.32
N PRO A 76 -2.64 -0.36 21.02
CA PRO A 76 -3.94 0.28 21.24
C PRO A 76 -4.30 0.50 22.71
N SER A 77 -3.81 -0.36 23.62
CA SER A 77 -4.20 -0.39 25.04
C SER A 77 -3.85 0.88 25.80
N ASN A 78 -2.73 1.49 25.45
CA ASN A 78 -2.14 2.70 26.04
C ASN A 78 -1.97 3.81 24.99
N LYS A 79 -2.51 3.62 23.79
CA LYS A 79 -2.44 4.57 22.68
C LYS A 79 -1.00 5.00 22.36
N SER A 80 -0.04 4.07 22.37
CA SER A 80 1.37 4.38 22.15
C SER A 80 1.90 3.84 20.83
N VAL A 81 2.71 4.65 20.16
CA VAL A 81 3.55 4.31 19.02
C VAL A 81 4.94 3.97 19.55
N HIS A 82 5.25 2.68 19.53
CA HIS A 82 6.54 2.14 19.90
C HIS A 82 7.47 2.15 18.68
N LEU A 83 8.63 2.77 18.83
CA LEU A 83 9.63 2.89 17.77
C LEU A 83 11.02 2.57 18.31
N SER A 84 11.88 2.09 17.42
CA SER A 84 13.27 1.77 17.74
C SER A 84 14.21 2.09 16.59
N ALA A 85 15.44 2.49 16.89
CA ALA A 85 16.44 2.87 15.89
C ALA A 85 16.72 1.77 14.85
N HIS A 86 16.50 0.49 15.18
CA HIS A 86 16.79 -0.65 14.29
C HIS A 86 15.71 -0.90 13.22
N CYS A 87 14.53 -0.29 13.34
CA CYS A 87 13.39 -0.55 12.46
C CYS A 87 12.79 0.71 11.82
N ILE A 88 13.21 1.90 12.28
CA ILE A 88 12.66 3.15 11.77
C ILE A 88 12.90 3.30 10.27
N SER A 89 11.83 3.58 9.55
CA SER A 89 11.85 3.94 8.14
C SER A 89 10.72 4.94 7.91
N ALA A 90 10.86 5.78 6.87
CA ALA A 90 9.82 6.76 6.54
C ALA A 90 8.44 6.11 6.34
N ASN A 91 8.40 4.91 5.76
CA ASN A 91 7.18 4.16 5.57
C ASN A 91 6.61 3.67 6.90
N LEU A 92 7.41 2.98 7.72
CA LEU A 92 6.94 2.43 8.99
C LEU A 92 6.44 3.53 9.93
N CYS A 93 7.14 4.66 10.04
CA CYS A 93 6.71 5.77 10.88
C CYS A 93 5.38 6.35 10.39
N THR A 94 5.21 6.51 9.08
CA THR A 94 3.92 6.97 8.50
C THR A 94 2.80 5.97 8.79
N GLU A 95 3.06 4.66 8.69
CA GLU A 95 2.09 3.61 9.01
C GLU A 95 1.68 3.63 10.48
N LEU A 96 2.64 3.73 11.40
CA LEU A 96 2.36 3.70 12.84
C LEU A 96 1.64 4.96 13.32
N ILE A 97 2.01 6.15 12.80
CA ILE A 97 1.26 7.39 13.07
C ILE A 97 -0.14 7.31 12.47
N GLY A 98 -0.28 6.75 11.26
CA GLY A 98 -1.57 6.42 10.66
C GLY A 98 -2.43 5.57 11.60
N LYS A 99 -1.86 4.48 12.14
CA LYS A 99 -2.55 3.59 13.09
C LYS A 99 -2.96 4.32 14.36
N ALA A 100 -2.12 5.22 14.86
CA ALA A 100 -2.40 6.01 16.06
C ALA A 100 -3.62 6.92 15.88
N VAL A 101 -3.80 7.47 14.68
CA VAL A 101 -5.01 8.24 14.31
C VAL A 101 -6.15 7.34 13.82
N GLY A 102 -6.02 6.02 14.00
CA GLY A 102 -7.00 4.98 13.69
C GLY A 102 -7.16 4.72 12.20
N VAL A 103 -6.06 4.76 11.44
CA VAL A 103 -5.94 4.38 10.04
C VAL A 103 -4.88 3.28 9.92
N ASP A 104 -5.31 2.03 9.82
CA ASP A 104 -4.41 0.89 9.73
C ASP A 104 -4.14 0.51 8.26
N ARG A 105 -3.12 1.15 7.67
CA ARG A 105 -2.82 1.14 6.23
C ARG A 105 -1.32 1.12 5.92
N PRO A 106 -0.91 0.55 4.77
CA PRO A 106 0.47 0.67 4.28
C PRO A 106 0.81 2.11 3.89
N ALA A 107 2.08 2.50 4.06
CA ALA A 107 2.53 3.90 4.04
C ALA A 107 2.07 4.73 2.84
N HIS A 108 2.10 4.11 1.64
CA HIS A 108 1.84 4.81 0.38
C HIS A 108 0.44 5.42 0.28
N ASP A 109 -0.54 4.88 1.02
CA ASP A 109 -1.92 5.40 1.02
C ASP A 109 -2.37 5.94 2.40
N VAL A 110 -1.53 5.92 3.44
CA VAL A 110 -1.95 6.33 4.80
C VAL A 110 -2.53 7.73 4.79
N ALA A 111 -1.84 8.69 4.17
CA ALA A 111 -2.27 10.08 4.11
C ALA A 111 -3.66 10.24 3.50
N HIS A 112 -3.97 9.44 2.48
CA HIS A 112 -5.28 9.43 1.86
C HIS A 112 -6.37 8.97 2.84
N PHE A 113 -6.18 7.80 3.48
CA PHE A 113 -7.19 7.26 4.39
C PHE A 113 -7.34 8.12 5.65
N VAL A 114 -6.27 8.78 6.08
CA VAL A 114 -6.32 9.82 7.11
C VAL A 114 -7.18 10.99 6.62
N GLY A 115 -6.94 11.50 5.41
CA GLY A 115 -7.76 12.55 4.80
C GLY A 115 -9.25 12.19 4.70
N GLU A 116 -9.59 10.99 4.21
CA GLU A 116 -10.99 10.51 4.17
C GLU A 116 -11.63 10.44 5.55
N LYS A 117 -10.90 9.90 6.53
CA LYS A 117 -11.40 9.77 7.91
C LYS A 117 -11.80 11.11 8.52
N PHE A 118 -11.05 12.17 8.21
CA PHE A 118 -11.29 13.52 8.72
C PHE A 118 -11.99 14.44 7.71
N ASN A 119 -12.48 13.90 6.58
CA ASN A 119 -13.14 14.64 5.51
C ASN A 119 -12.32 15.82 4.99
N CYS A 120 -11.00 15.65 4.90
CA CYS A 120 -10.10 16.65 4.38
C CYS A 120 -10.07 16.65 2.84
N THR A 121 -10.18 17.83 2.23
CA THR A 121 -9.80 18.05 0.84
C THR A 121 -8.33 18.41 0.78
N GLY A 122 -7.49 17.54 0.18
CA GLY A 122 -6.06 17.81 0.01
C GLY A 122 -5.78 19.03 -0.89
N PRO A 123 -4.49 19.43 -1.05
CA PRO A 123 -4.08 20.72 -1.62
C PRO A 123 -4.49 20.94 -3.09
N CYS A 124 -4.94 19.88 -3.77
CA CYS A 124 -5.40 19.89 -5.16
C CYS A 124 -6.86 19.43 -5.30
N ASN A 125 -7.75 19.93 -4.44
CA ASN A 125 -9.19 19.58 -4.44
C ASN A 125 -9.45 18.07 -4.38
N GLY A 126 -8.61 17.34 -3.63
CA GLY A 126 -8.72 15.89 -3.54
C GLY A 126 -8.28 15.12 -4.79
N LEU A 127 -7.54 15.73 -5.73
CA LEU A 127 -6.86 15.00 -6.80
C LEU A 127 -5.93 13.93 -6.21
N ARG A 128 -6.06 12.71 -6.70
CA ARG A 128 -5.30 11.55 -6.24
C ARG A 128 -4.67 10.81 -7.37
N CYS A 129 -3.39 10.50 -7.22
CA CYS A 129 -2.66 9.64 -8.14
C CYS A 129 -2.84 8.17 -7.71
N GLU A 130 -3.06 7.32 -8.68
CA GLU A 130 -3.21 5.88 -8.56
C GLU A 130 -1.91 5.18 -8.96
N HIS A 131 -1.84 3.88 -8.68
CA HIS A 131 -0.79 2.99 -9.13
C HIS A 131 0.66 3.49 -8.87
N GLY A 132 0.87 4.17 -7.74
CA GLY A 132 2.19 4.71 -7.35
C GLY A 132 2.56 6.05 -7.99
N GLY A 133 1.60 6.75 -8.61
CA GLY A 133 1.82 8.11 -9.10
C GLY A 133 2.09 9.11 -7.98
N LEU A 134 2.90 10.13 -8.29
CA LEU A 134 3.27 11.19 -7.35
C LEU A 134 2.53 12.48 -7.69
N LEU A 135 1.84 13.08 -6.71
CA LEU A 135 1.15 14.34 -6.87
C LEU A 135 2.13 15.50 -6.81
N SER A 136 2.25 16.27 -7.89
CA SER A 136 2.90 17.58 -7.87
C SER A 136 1.92 18.59 -7.28
N VAL A 137 2.18 19.07 -6.07
CA VAL A 137 1.32 20.03 -5.37
C VAL A 137 1.34 21.41 -6.05
N SER A 138 2.45 21.80 -6.66
CA SER A 138 2.57 23.10 -7.35
C SER A 138 1.80 23.15 -8.67
N GLU A 139 1.71 22.02 -9.38
CA GLU A 139 1.03 21.92 -10.68
C GLU A 139 -0.36 21.28 -10.59
N CYS A 140 -0.70 20.71 -9.43
CA CYS A 140 -1.85 19.84 -9.23
C CYS A 140 -2.01 18.80 -10.33
N ARG A 141 -0.93 18.06 -10.59
CA ARG A 141 -0.87 17.01 -11.62
C ARG A 141 -0.13 15.78 -11.12
N CYS A 142 -0.58 14.61 -11.55
CA CYS A 142 0.11 13.36 -11.25
C CYS A 142 1.27 13.09 -12.20
N SER A 143 2.42 12.76 -11.62
CA SER A 143 3.56 12.17 -12.33
C SER A 143 3.42 10.65 -12.28
N CYS A 144 3.16 10.03 -13.44
CA CYS A 144 2.84 8.61 -13.52
C CYS A 144 4.06 7.72 -13.71
N PRO A 145 4.10 6.53 -13.08
CA PRO A 145 5.13 5.54 -13.34
C PRO A 145 5.07 5.02 -14.78
N TYR A 146 6.15 4.37 -15.21
CA TYR A 146 6.38 3.91 -16.60
C TYR A 146 5.18 3.26 -17.30
N ALA A 147 4.43 2.40 -16.60
CA ALA A 147 3.34 1.61 -17.17
C ALA A 147 1.99 2.34 -17.20
N PHE A 148 1.88 3.49 -16.53
CA PHE A 148 0.60 4.15 -16.26
C PHE A 148 0.51 5.53 -16.92
N GLY A 149 -0.72 6.00 -17.12
CA GLY A 149 -1.06 7.30 -17.69
C GLY A 149 -2.48 7.73 -17.30
N GLY A 150 -2.94 8.83 -17.86
CA GLY A 150 -4.19 9.50 -17.44
C GLY A 150 -3.90 10.62 -16.43
N GLU A 151 -4.94 11.35 -16.05
CA GLU A 151 -4.80 12.49 -15.10
C GLU A 151 -4.42 12.02 -13.70
N ARG A 152 -4.81 10.79 -13.37
CA ARG A 152 -4.62 10.15 -12.07
C ARG A 152 -3.72 8.92 -12.16
N CYS A 153 -3.07 8.63 -13.28
CA CYS A 153 -2.30 7.38 -13.47
C CYS A 153 -3.17 6.11 -13.40
N GLU A 154 -4.45 6.25 -13.75
CA GLU A 154 -5.50 5.23 -13.68
C GLU A 154 -5.51 4.30 -14.90
N THR A 155 -4.87 4.70 -16.00
CA THR A 155 -4.88 3.95 -17.27
C THR A 155 -3.54 3.28 -17.55
N LEU A 156 -3.56 2.16 -18.27
CA LEU A 156 -2.36 1.48 -18.75
C LEU A 156 -1.83 2.17 -20.02
N LYS A 157 -0.69 2.84 -19.92
CA LYS A 157 -0.12 3.65 -21.03
C LYS A 157 0.20 2.85 -22.28
N ARG A 158 0.45 1.54 -22.14
CA ARG A 158 0.92 0.65 -23.21
C ARG A 158 -0.16 -0.27 -23.77
N HIS A 159 -1.43 -0.02 -23.47
CA HIS A 159 -2.53 -0.87 -23.92
C HIS A 159 -2.57 -1.07 -25.45
N GLY A 160 -2.12 -0.09 -26.23
CA GLY A 160 -2.06 -0.19 -27.70
C GLY A 160 -1.00 -1.16 -28.23
N HIS A 161 -0.11 -1.68 -27.38
CA HIS A 161 0.91 -2.65 -27.76
C HIS A 161 0.52 -4.10 -27.43
N TYR A 162 -0.64 -4.32 -26.80
CA TYR A 162 -1.07 -5.67 -26.47
C TYR A 162 -1.38 -6.46 -27.73
N ASN A 163 -0.86 -7.68 -27.77
CA ASN A 163 -1.08 -8.61 -28.88
C ASN A 163 -1.65 -9.95 -28.43
N ASP A 164 -2.12 -10.04 -27.19
CA ASP A 164 -2.89 -11.15 -26.64
C ASP A 164 -4.20 -10.61 -26.00
N ALA A 165 -5.29 -11.37 -26.13
CA ALA A 165 -6.61 -10.94 -25.69
C ALA A 165 -6.82 -11.02 -24.17
N SER A 166 -5.96 -11.73 -23.44
CA SER A 166 -6.01 -11.83 -21.98
C SER A 166 -5.46 -10.57 -21.28
N CYS A 167 -4.73 -9.71 -21.99
CA CYS A 167 -4.07 -8.54 -21.43
C CYS A 167 -5.08 -7.44 -21.08
N GLY A 168 -4.77 -6.68 -20.02
CA GLY A 168 -5.57 -5.53 -19.61
C GLY A 168 -5.78 -5.47 -18.11
N VAL A 169 -6.91 -4.88 -17.72
CA VAL A 169 -7.29 -4.67 -16.32
C VAL A 169 -8.16 -5.83 -15.84
N ILE A 170 -7.83 -6.38 -14.69
CA ILE A 170 -8.55 -7.48 -14.03
C ILE A 170 -9.02 -6.97 -12.66
N GLU A 171 -10.34 -6.88 -12.50
CA GLU A 171 -10.97 -6.55 -11.22
C GLU A 171 -10.96 -7.80 -10.31
N ALA A 172 -9.96 -7.88 -9.43
CA ALA A 172 -9.78 -8.98 -8.50
C ALA A 172 -10.80 -8.88 -7.35
N GLN A 173 -11.81 -9.75 -7.39
CA GLN A 173 -12.83 -9.89 -6.34
C GLN A 173 -12.52 -11.05 -5.39
N ASP A 174 -11.88 -12.10 -5.91
CA ASP A 174 -11.55 -13.34 -5.23
C ASP A 174 -10.23 -13.93 -5.80
N ALA A 175 -10.09 -15.26 -5.78
CA ALA A 175 -8.95 -15.96 -6.36
C ALA A 175 -9.17 -16.24 -7.85
N GLY A 176 -8.09 -16.18 -8.63
CA GLY A 176 -8.14 -16.47 -10.06
C GLY A 176 -6.78 -16.82 -10.63
N SER A 177 -6.68 -16.77 -11.96
CA SER A 177 -5.45 -17.03 -12.69
C SER A 177 -5.20 -16.03 -13.81
N LEU A 178 -3.93 -15.91 -14.18
CA LEU A 178 -3.41 -15.15 -15.29
C LEU A 178 -2.60 -16.11 -16.16
N ALA A 179 -2.91 -16.10 -17.44
CA ALA A 179 -2.15 -16.78 -18.48
C ALA A 179 -2.47 -16.11 -19.81
N LEU A 180 -1.63 -16.34 -20.80
CA LEU A 180 -1.91 -15.95 -22.18
C LEU A 180 -3.17 -16.65 -22.70
N SER A 181 -3.84 -16.04 -23.68
CA SER A 181 -5.07 -16.61 -24.27
C SER A 181 -4.85 -17.95 -24.97
N THR A 182 -3.60 -18.26 -25.34
CA THR A 182 -3.21 -19.54 -25.95
C THR A 182 -2.92 -20.64 -24.94
N TYR A 183 -2.69 -20.31 -23.66
CA TYR A 183 -2.28 -21.26 -22.64
C TYR A 183 -3.34 -22.38 -22.44
N PRO A 184 -2.95 -23.67 -22.28
CA PRO A 184 -1.58 -24.19 -22.14
C PRO A 184 -0.85 -24.45 -23.46
N GLY A 185 -1.41 -24.03 -24.60
CA GLY A 185 -0.76 -24.13 -25.90
C GLY A 185 0.27 -23.03 -26.13
N ASP A 186 1.16 -23.28 -27.09
CA ASP A 186 2.36 -22.47 -27.27
C ASP A 186 2.08 -21.14 -27.99
N GLN A 187 2.80 -20.10 -27.59
CA GLN A 187 2.84 -18.84 -28.32
C GLN A 187 3.80 -18.95 -29.52
N GLN A 188 3.37 -18.48 -30.69
CA GLN A 188 4.17 -18.54 -31.93
C GLN A 188 4.84 -17.22 -32.31
N LYS A 189 4.66 -16.16 -31.52
CA LYS A 189 5.18 -14.82 -31.81
C LYS A 189 5.60 -14.14 -30.51
N GLY A 190 6.47 -13.14 -30.63
CA GLY A 190 6.80 -12.25 -29.52
C GLY A 190 5.55 -11.54 -29.00
N THR A 191 5.36 -11.59 -27.68
CA THR A 191 4.17 -11.16 -26.96
C THR A 191 4.53 -9.98 -26.06
N PHE A 192 3.70 -8.94 -26.07
CA PHE A 192 3.74 -7.88 -25.07
C PHE A 192 2.39 -7.87 -24.36
N CYS A 193 2.39 -8.24 -23.10
CA CYS A 193 1.17 -8.36 -22.31
C CYS A 193 1.35 -7.72 -20.94
N GLN A 194 0.30 -7.03 -20.47
CA GLN A 194 0.24 -6.49 -19.12
C GLN A 194 -1.10 -6.88 -18.50
N TRP A 195 -1.06 -7.46 -17.30
CA TRP A 195 -2.22 -7.73 -16.47
C TRP A 195 -2.16 -6.82 -15.23
N LEU A 196 -3.05 -5.82 -15.18
CA LEU A 196 -3.25 -5.00 -13.99
C LEU A 196 -4.33 -5.65 -13.15
N LEU A 197 -3.94 -6.34 -12.09
CA LEU A 197 -4.90 -6.77 -11.07
C LEU A 197 -5.12 -5.63 -10.10
N LYS A 198 -6.38 -5.32 -9.82
CA LYS A 198 -6.75 -4.35 -8.79
C LYS A 198 -8.02 -4.79 -8.08
N SER A 199 -8.14 -4.43 -6.81
CA SER A 199 -9.33 -4.67 -6.01
C SER A 199 -10.01 -3.36 -5.64
N ASN A 200 -11.33 -3.36 -5.67
CA ASN A 200 -12.14 -2.26 -5.15
C ASN A 200 -12.09 -2.18 -3.62
N ASP A 201 -11.66 -3.25 -2.93
CA ASP A 201 -11.34 -3.19 -1.51
C ASP A 201 -9.95 -2.56 -1.35
N PRO A 202 -9.87 -1.30 -0.87
CA PRO A 202 -8.57 -0.70 -0.67
C PRO A 202 -7.75 -1.43 0.43
N TRP A 203 -8.38 -2.21 1.31
CA TRP A 203 -7.73 -3.03 2.37
C TRP A 203 -7.19 -4.36 1.88
N ALA A 204 -7.49 -4.75 0.65
CA ALA A 204 -7.01 -6.00 0.12
C ALA A 204 -5.52 -5.95 -0.27
N LYS A 205 -4.87 -7.10 -0.17
CA LYS A 205 -3.58 -7.38 -0.82
C LYS A 205 -3.77 -8.48 -1.84
N ILE A 206 -2.93 -8.51 -2.86
CA ILE A 206 -2.94 -9.50 -3.92
C ILE A 206 -1.71 -10.38 -3.75
N GLU A 207 -1.91 -11.66 -3.52
CA GLU A 207 -0.86 -12.66 -3.47
C GLU A 207 -0.78 -13.37 -4.81
N LEU A 208 0.41 -13.41 -5.41
CA LEU A 208 0.70 -14.12 -6.66
C LEU A 208 1.48 -15.40 -6.34
N SER A 209 1.13 -16.50 -7.02
CA SER A 209 1.90 -17.74 -7.04
C SER A 209 2.11 -18.20 -8.49
N PHE A 210 3.29 -18.73 -8.79
CA PHE A 210 3.68 -19.14 -10.14
C PHE A 210 3.62 -20.66 -10.24
N ASP A 211 2.63 -21.18 -10.94
CA ASP A 211 2.43 -22.62 -11.10
C ASP A 211 3.27 -23.21 -12.24
N GLY A 212 3.62 -22.37 -13.22
CA GLY A 212 4.47 -22.72 -14.34
C GLY A 212 5.10 -21.48 -14.97
N LEU A 213 6.36 -21.60 -15.36
CA LEU A 213 7.13 -20.56 -16.04
C LEU A 213 7.79 -21.19 -17.27
N ASP A 214 6.97 -21.47 -18.29
CA ASP A 214 7.49 -21.92 -19.58
C ASP A 214 7.81 -20.70 -20.44
N MET A 215 9.07 -20.26 -20.37
CA MET A 215 9.57 -19.02 -20.95
C MET A 215 10.94 -19.27 -21.57
N ASP A 216 11.26 -18.54 -22.65
CA ASP A 216 12.51 -18.76 -23.39
C ASP A 216 13.74 -18.35 -22.56
N ASN A 217 14.61 -19.34 -22.34
CA ASN A 217 15.90 -19.24 -21.64
C ASN A 217 17.07 -19.83 -22.44
N HIS A 218 16.92 -20.02 -23.75
CA HIS A 218 17.95 -20.58 -24.63
C HIS A 218 18.75 -19.47 -25.35
N ASP A 219 19.91 -19.82 -25.92
CA ASP A 219 20.74 -18.92 -26.74
C ASP A 219 21.06 -17.55 -26.11
N LEU A 220 21.26 -17.54 -24.79
CA LEU A 220 21.42 -16.32 -24.00
C LEU A 220 22.78 -15.63 -24.24
N PRO A 221 22.80 -14.31 -24.45
CA PRO A 221 24.00 -13.49 -24.35
C PRO A 221 24.70 -13.64 -22.98
N PRO A 222 26.03 -13.45 -22.89
CA PRO A 222 26.75 -13.53 -21.62
C PRO A 222 26.14 -12.62 -20.55
N GLY A 223 25.76 -13.21 -19.41
CA GLY A 223 25.18 -12.49 -18.27
C GLY A 223 23.67 -12.32 -18.29
N GLN A 224 22.95 -12.85 -19.28
CA GLN A 224 21.49 -12.95 -19.26
C GLN A 224 21.02 -14.32 -18.74
N ILE A 225 19.83 -14.32 -18.14
CA ILE A 225 19.18 -15.52 -17.57
C ILE A 225 17.98 -15.95 -18.43
N CYS A 226 17.33 -15.00 -19.11
CA CYS A 226 16.13 -15.22 -19.91
C CYS A 226 16.12 -14.32 -21.14
N ASN A 227 15.60 -14.81 -22.27
CA ASN A 227 15.22 -13.99 -23.41
C ASN A 227 13.86 -13.33 -23.15
N ASP A 228 12.94 -14.10 -22.58
CA ASP A 228 11.64 -13.61 -22.14
C ASP A 228 11.75 -12.94 -20.77
N VAL A 229 10.95 -11.90 -20.53
CA VAL A 229 11.00 -11.11 -19.30
C VAL A 229 9.61 -11.04 -18.68
N LEU A 230 9.49 -11.55 -17.46
CA LEU A 230 8.30 -11.41 -16.62
C LEU A 230 8.61 -10.48 -15.45
N THR A 231 7.91 -9.36 -15.34
CA THR A 231 8.15 -8.35 -14.31
C THR A 231 6.87 -8.01 -13.55
N VAL A 232 6.97 -7.97 -12.23
CA VAL A 232 5.90 -7.59 -11.31
C VAL A 232 6.19 -6.19 -10.77
N TYR A 233 5.28 -5.25 -10.99
CA TYR A 233 5.31 -3.90 -10.48
C TYR A 233 4.23 -3.72 -9.40
N GLY A 234 4.58 -3.04 -8.31
CA GLY A 234 3.62 -2.63 -7.29
C GLY A 234 4.17 -1.52 -6.40
N ALA A 235 3.40 -1.10 -5.39
CA ALA A 235 3.85 -0.08 -4.44
C ALA A 235 5.12 -0.47 -3.65
N GLY A 236 5.41 -1.78 -3.54
CA GLY A 236 6.62 -2.31 -2.91
C GLY A 236 7.86 -2.35 -3.82
N GLY A 237 7.77 -1.79 -5.04
CA GLY A 237 8.85 -1.78 -6.02
C GLY A 237 8.63 -2.74 -7.19
N VAL A 238 9.73 -3.04 -7.88
CA VAL A 238 9.76 -3.85 -9.11
C VAL A 238 10.52 -5.14 -8.87
N LYS A 239 9.95 -6.27 -9.29
CA LYS A 239 10.58 -7.60 -9.20
C LYS A 239 10.54 -8.31 -10.55
N THR A 240 11.69 -8.72 -11.05
CA THR A 240 11.79 -9.56 -12.25
C THR A 240 11.81 -11.03 -11.84
N ILE A 241 10.97 -11.83 -12.48
CA ILE A 241 10.83 -13.26 -12.21
C ILE A 241 11.78 -14.02 -13.15
N PRO A 242 12.74 -14.80 -12.61
CA PRO A 242 13.61 -15.63 -13.43
C PRO A 242 12.82 -16.79 -14.08
N CYS A 243 13.23 -17.17 -15.28
CA CYS A 243 12.66 -18.26 -16.10
C CYS A 243 13.45 -19.57 -15.99
N ASP A 244 14.64 -19.55 -15.38
CA ASP A 244 15.58 -20.68 -15.29
C ASP A 244 15.28 -21.63 -14.11
N GLY A 245 14.15 -21.44 -13.43
CA GLY A 245 13.79 -22.21 -12.24
C GLY A 245 14.61 -21.86 -10.99
N SER A 246 15.43 -20.80 -11.03
CA SER A 246 16.02 -20.18 -9.83
C SER A 246 14.90 -19.83 -8.83
N PRO A 247 15.17 -19.84 -7.52
CA PRO A 247 14.12 -19.73 -6.51
C PRO A 247 13.38 -18.40 -6.61
N VAL A 248 12.24 -18.42 -7.30
CA VAL A 248 11.19 -17.42 -7.16
C VAL A 248 10.62 -17.62 -5.75
N PRO A 249 10.35 -16.55 -4.99
CA PRO A 249 9.54 -16.70 -3.78
C PRO A 249 8.27 -17.45 -4.16
N ALA A 250 7.97 -18.57 -3.49
CA ALA A 250 6.79 -19.39 -3.81
C ALA A 250 5.50 -18.55 -3.89
N LYS A 251 5.49 -17.41 -3.19
CA LYS A 251 4.43 -16.40 -3.19
C LYS A 251 5.02 -14.99 -3.19
N LEU A 252 4.38 -14.09 -3.92
CA LEU A 252 4.66 -12.64 -3.90
C LEU A 252 3.40 -11.89 -3.46
N THR A 253 3.45 -11.24 -2.31
CA THR A 253 2.34 -10.41 -1.82
C THR A 253 2.56 -8.94 -2.17
N SER A 254 1.54 -8.30 -2.75
CA SER A 254 1.56 -6.87 -3.03
C SER A 254 1.55 -6.03 -1.74
N ALA A 255 2.11 -4.82 -1.81
CA ALA A 255 2.02 -3.84 -0.74
C ALA A 255 0.71 -3.05 -0.75
N SER A 256 -0.05 -3.14 -1.85
CA SER A 256 -1.24 -2.35 -2.20
C SER A 256 -2.37 -3.24 -2.71
N ASN A 257 -3.56 -2.69 -2.90
CA ASN A 257 -4.73 -3.36 -3.50
C ASN A 257 -4.62 -3.55 -5.03
N TRP A 258 -3.42 -3.36 -5.59
CA TRP A 258 -3.15 -3.51 -7.01
C TRP A 258 -1.76 -4.08 -7.24
N VAL A 259 -1.58 -4.77 -8.36
CA VAL A 259 -0.29 -5.26 -8.87
C VAL A 259 -0.35 -5.35 -10.38
N LEU A 260 0.74 -4.98 -11.06
CA LEU A 260 0.88 -5.09 -12.50
C LEU A 260 1.88 -6.18 -12.83
N VAL A 261 1.46 -7.15 -13.65
CA VAL A 261 2.34 -8.19 -14.19
C VAL A 261 2.56 -7.90 -15.67
N GLU A 262 3.81 -7.70 -16.09
CA GLU A 262 4.21 -7.46 -17.47
C GLU A 262 5.00 -8.66 -18.00
N LEU A 263 4.54 -9.22 -19.12
CA LEU A 263 5.26 -10.23 -19.88
C LEU A 263 5.74 -9.62 -21.20
N ARG A 264 7.01 -9.86 -21.51
CA ARG A 264 7.64 -9.52 -22.78
C ARG A 264 8.35 -10.75 -23.31
N THR A 265 7.88 -11.31 -24.42
CA THR A 265 8.53 -12.48 -25.02
C THR A 265 9.26 -12.11 -26.31
N SER A 266 10.36 -12.82 -26.54
CA SER A 266 11.20 -12.65 -27.71
C SER A 266 10.50 -13.18 -28.96
N PRO A 267 10.51 -12.44 -30.09
CA PRO A 267 10.02 -12.98 -31.35
C PRO A 267 11.00 -13.98 -32.00
N TRP A 268 12.19 -14.17 -31.41
CA TRP A 268 13.28 -14.99 -31.95
C TRP A 268 13.45 -16.33 -31.23
N ALA A 269 12.54 -16.68 -30.32
CA ALA A 269 12.56 -17.98 -29.65
C ALA A 269 12.53 -19.10 -30.71
N MET A 270 13.49 -20.02 -30.64
CA MET A 270 13.57 -21.16 -31.55
C MET A 270 12.52 -22.22 -31.24
N GLU A 271 12.12 -22.30 -29.96
CA GLU A 271 11.10 -23.20 -29.45
C GLU A 271 9.83 -22.41 -29.10
N ALA A 272 8.70 -23.10 -29.16
CA ALA A 272 7.43 -22.53 -28.77
C ALA A 272 7.23 -22.74 -27.27
N HIS A 273 6.79 -21.69 -26.56
CA HIS A 273 6.62 -21.69 -25.11
C HIS A 273 5.19 -21.34 -24.75
N ALA A 274 4.59 -22.04 -23.79
CA ALA A 274 3.23 -21.79 -23.32
C ALA A 274 3.10 -20.46 -22.56
N GLY A 275 4.21 -19.94 -22.02
CA GLY A 275 4.23 -18.74 -21.20
C GLY A 275 3.97 -19.03 -19.71
N PRO A 276 3.82 -17.97 -18.89
CA PRO A 276 3.62 -18.11 -17.46
C PRO A 276 2.17 -18.50 -17.12
N ALA A 277 2.03 -19.40 -16.15
CA ALA A 277 0.77 -19.72 -15.47
C ALA A 277 0.85 -19.19 -14.03
N ILE A 278 0.06 -18.15 -13.76
CA ILE A 278 0.09 -17.43 -12.49
C ILE A 278 -1.27 -17.57 -11.83
N ARG A 279 -1.32 -17.95 -10.56
CA ARG A 279 -2.51 -17.84 -9.72
C ARG A 279 -2.41 -16.59 -8.86
N TYR A 280 -3.55 -15.97 -8.61
CA TYR A 280 -3.67 -14.89 -7.65
C TYR A 280 -4.73 -15.19 -6.60
N ASN A 281 -4.52 -14.67 -5.40
CA ASN A 281 -5.50 -14.71 -4.33
C ASN A 281 -5.63 -13.33 -3.69
N LEU A 282 -6.87 -12.96 -3.34
CA LEU A 282 -7.16 -11.73 -2.63
C LEU A 282 -7.09 -11.98 -1.12
N ILE A 283 -6.19 -11.26 -0.44
CA ILE A 283 -6.09 -11.25 1.02
C ILE A 283 -6.86 -10.04 1.52
N THR A 284 -8.13 -10.24 1.87
CA THR A 284 -8.99 -9.22 2.48
C THR A 284 -8.86 -9.28 4.00
N ARG A 285 -9.09 -8.15 4.68
CA ARG A 285 -9.27 -8.18 6.14
C ARG A 285 -10.63 -8.81 6.46
N PRO A 286 -10.76 -9.63 7.51
CA PRO A 286 -12.07 -10.03 8.01
C PRO A 286 -12.84 -8.78 8.42
N THR A 287 -13.99 -8.55 7.80
CA THR A 287 -14.94 -7.52 8.22
C THR A 287 -15.36 -7.79 9.66
N GLY A 288 -14.88 -6.97 10.61
CA GLY A 288 -15.21 -7.08 12.04
C GLY A 288 -14.06 -7.48 12.98
N ALA A 289 -12.87 -7.78 12.48
CA ALA A 289 -11.71 -8.02 13.34
C ALA A 289 -11.06 -6.68 13.76
N LEU A 290 -11.39 -6.18 14.95
CA LEU A 290 -10.44 -5.38 15.73
C LEU A 290 -9.19 -6.24 15.90
N ALA A 291 -8.02 -5.70 15.52
CA ALA A 291 -6.76 -6.42 15.57
C ALA A 291 -6.48 -6.94 17.00
N PHE A 292 -6.65 -8.25 17.21
CA PHE A 292 -5.99 -8.95 18.30
C PHE A 292 -4.60 -9.31 17.78
N SER A 293 -3.57 -8.71 18.36
CA SER A 293 -2.19 -9.13 18.18
C SER A 293 -2.02 -10.49 18.85
N ASP A 294 -1.70 -11.51 18.06
CA ASP A 294 -1.16 -12.77 18.58
C ASP A 294 0.23 -12.49 19.18
N GLY A 295 0.24 -12.41 20.50
CA GLY A 295 1.42 -12.26 21.32
C GLY A 295 1.26 -13.03 22.62
N MET A 296 1.01 -14.34 22.53
CA MET A 296 1.24 -15.23 23.67
C MET A 296 2.17 -16.35 23.25
N THR A 297 3.45 -16.12 23.52
CA THR A 297 4.43 -17.18 23.74
C THR A 297 3.86 -18.14 24.78
N ALA A 298 3.60 -19.38 24.36
CA ALA A 298 3.26 -20.47 25.25
C ALA A 298 4.50 -20.80 26.10
N SER A 299 4.67 -20.07 27.20
CA SER A 299 5.55 -20.46 28.29
C SER A 299 4.86 -21.58 29.04
N ALA A 300 5.18 -22.83 28.67
CA ALA A 300 4.71 -24.01 29.38
C ALA A 300 5.36 -24.09 30.76
N PHE A 301 4.64 -23.73 31.83
CA PHE A 301 4.92 -24.20 33.19
C PHE A 301 3.65 -24.27 34.05
N PHE A 302 3.59 -25.36 34.84
CA PHE A 302 2.55 -25.80 35.78
C PHE A 302 1.29 -26.38 35.11
N GLY A 303 0.84 -27.60 35.36
CA GLY A 303 0.88 -28.36 36.61
C GLY A 303 -0.56 -28.60 37.07
N SER A 304 -1.11 -29.77 36.71
CA SER A 304 -2.24 -30.48 37.33
C SER A 304 -3.60 -29.79 37.57
N LEU A 305 -4.65 -30.52 37.14
CA LEU A 305 -6.03 -30.66 37.69
C LEU A 305 -7.16 -29.73 37.17
N LEU A 306 -8.11 -30.41 36.50
CA LEU A 306 -9.52 -30.11 36.19
C LEU A 306 -10.37 -29.69 37.43
N PRO A 307 -11.66 -29.23 37.31
CA PRO A 307 -12.60 -29.44 36.18
C PRO A 307 -13.50 -28.26 35.74
N ALA A 308 -14.01 -28.46 34.52
CA ALA A 308 -15.28 -28.03 33.90
C ALA A 308 -16.13 -26.92 34.56
N ILE A 309 -16.32 -25.82 33.83
CA ILE A 309 -17.45 -24.89 34.02
C ILE A 309 -18.21 -24.77 32.70
N THR A 310 -19.50 -25.04 32.81
CA THR A 310 -20.57 -25.03 31.81
C THR A 310 -20.78 -23.63 31.23
N VAL A 311 -20.80 -23.50 29.89
CA VAL A 311 -21.20 -22.27 29.20
C VAL A 311 -22.71 -22.32 28.94
N ILE A 312 -23.47 -21.39 29.54
CA ILE A 312 -24.87 -21.15 29.23
C ILE A 312 -24.95 -20.13 28.09
N LEU A 313 -25.56 -20.56 26.98
CA LEU A 313 -25.99 -19.74 25.85
C LEU A 313 -27.10 -18.78 26.29
N ALA A 314 -26.92 -17.47 26.09
CA ALA A 314 -28.01 -16.50 26.07
C ALA A 314 -28.18 -15.98 24.64
N ARG A 315 -29.33 -16.32 24.02
CA ARG A 315 -29.85 -15.69 22.81
C ARG A 315 -30.47 -14.35 23.21
N CYS A 316 -30.10 -13.28 22.51
CA CYS A 316 -30.92 -12.06 22.43
C CYS A 316 -31.79 -12.12 21.17
N PHE A 317 -33.01 -11.59 21.31
CA PHE A 317 -34.14 -11.62 20.38
C PHE A 317 -33.84 -11.15 18.95
#